data_AF-A0A7C7VAY8-F1
#
_entry.id   AF-A0A7C7VAY8-F1
#
_cell.length_a   1.000
_cell.length_b   1.000
_cell.length_c   1.000
_cell.angle_alpha   90.00
_cell.angle_beta   90.00
_cell.angle_gamma   90.00
#
_symmetry.space_group_name_H-M   'P 1'
#
loop_
_entity.id
_entity.type
_entity.pdbx_description
1 polymer ?
#
loop_
_entity_poly.entity_id
_entity_poly.type
_entity_poly.pdbx_seq_one_letter_code
_entity_poly.pdbx_strand_id
1 'polypeptide(L)'
;MSFTDGQSGWVSFTVSGSTPGSVGIGTASWQWQFRYADPYDWVNDGTSSNTLYIVLAPPQSPMEEPWVYYVLIKACNWASGKTSATTAMEAITTGTYSNLNVTYNGGITHTSGMTFHLTQFMSDAEGDCQDMSAYVHVLTRAIGASSSVRRITDPSSIEDDIYGGWPHDRFWYKPIDPIGNPSGAQYGPDGWTLDPEPPPPELGVPYWDYCWWYFHQVAYYSGGVYDATMRTNKSSPYVPTGMDINGDYKTEVLYYAIPEGQWDTGDPWSYQQVD
;
A
#
# COMPACT_ATOMS: atom_id res chain seq x y z
N MET A 1 13.46 -36.44 -4.19
CA MET A 1 13.04 -36.18 -5.59
C MET A 1 14.22 -36.46 -6.49
N SER A 2 14.03 -37.09 -7.65
CA SER A 2 15.11 -37.40 -8.61
C SER A 2 14.87 -36.68 -9.92
N PHE A 3 15.87 -35.95 -10.40
CA PHE A 3 15.89 -35.43 -11.77
C PHE A 3 16.51 -36.51 -12.66
N THR A 4 15.76 -37.04 -13.62
CA THR A 4 16.32 -37.90 -14.66
C THR A 4 16.78 -37.02 -15.83
N ASP A 5 17.93 -37.36 -16.41
CA ASP A 5 18.46 -36.80 -17.67
C ASP A 5 18.96 -35.34 -17.65
N GLY A 6 19.38 -34.81 -16.50
CA GLY A 6 20.08 -33.52 -16.45
C GLY A 6 19.24 -32.33 -16.95
N GLN A 7 17.91 -32.44 -16.89
CA GLN A 7 17.02 -31.36 -17.31
C GLN A 7 17.10 -30.18 -16.34
N SER A 8 17.33 -28.99 -16.88
CA SER A 8 17.13 -27.71 -16.19
C SER A 8 15.68 -27.24 -16.35
N GLY A 9 15.11 -26.62 -15.33
CA GLY A 9 13.73 -26.11 -15.39
C GLY A 9 13.09 -25.89 -14.02
N TRP A 10 11.83 -25.45 -14.05
CA TRP A 10 11.00 -25.31 -12.85
C TRP A 10 10.51 -26.66 -12.37
N VAL A 11 10.63 -26.91 -11.07
CA VAL A 11 10.09 -28.08 -10.42
C VAL A 11 9.21 -27.67 -9.25
N SER A 12 8.08 -28.34 -9.08
CA SER A 12 7.21 -28.21 -7.91
C SER A 12 7.26 -29.52 -7.13
N PHE A 13 7.39 -29.43 -5.81
CA PHE A 13 7.36 -30.60 -4.94
C PHE A 13 6.62 -30.29 -3.65
N THR A 14 5.97 -31.31 -3.10
CA THR A 14 5.37 -31.25 -1.77
C THR A 14 6.46 -31.44 -0.74
N VAL A 15 6.61 -30.47 0.16
CA VAL A 15 7.50 -30.58 1.31
C VAL A 15 6.77 -31.34 2.42
N SER A 16 7.44 -32.31 3.05
CA SER A 16 6.90 -32.95 4.26
C SER A 16 6.99 -32.00 5.45
N GLY A 17 5.94 -31.97 6.28
CA GLY A 17 5.85 -31.09 7.45
C GLY A 17 4.57 -30.25 7.45
N SER A 18 4.42 -29.39 8.45
CA SER A 18 3.34 -28.41 8.51
C SER A 18 3.84 -27.07 7.97
N THR A 19 3.19 -26.55 6.92
CA THR A 19 3.36 -25.14 6.55
C THR A 19 2.88 -24.28 7.74
N PRO A 20 3.65 -23.28 8.19
CA PRO A 20 3.18 -22.37 9.22
C PRO A 20 1.83 -21.75 8.80
N GLY A 21 0.88 -21.69 9.73
CA GLY A 21 -0.49 -21.24 9.45
C GLY A 21 -0.65 -19.73 9.30
N SER A 22 0.45 -18.97 9.25
CA SER A 22 0.47 -17.52 9.25
C SER A 22 1.56 -16.98 8.32
N VAL A 23 1.30 -15.81 7.72
CA VAL A 23 2.27 -15.09 6.89
C VAL A 23 3.58 -14.85 7.65
N GLY A 24 4.70 -14.93 6.94
CA GLY A 24 6.01 -14.65 7.53
C GLY A 24 7.18 -15.09 6.67
N ILE A 25 8.38 -14.93 7.24
CA ILE A 25 9.64 -15.36 6.63
C ILE A 25 10.25 -16.46 7.50
N GLY A 26 10.58 -17.58 6.87
CA GLY A 26 11.24 -18.71 7.50
C GLY A 26 12.54 -19.07 6.79
N THR A 27 13.24 -20.05 7.33
CA THR A 27 14.39 -20.66 6.68
C THR A 27 14.22 -22.18 6.62
N ALA A 28 14.73 -22.79 5.56
CA ALA A 28 14.79 -24.24 5.44
C ALA A 28 16.16 -24.67 4.91
N SER A 29 16.73 -25.68 5.55
CA SER A 29 17.94 -26.34 5.05
C SER A 29 17.54 -27.49 4.15
N TRP A 30 18.05 -27.48 2.92
CA TRP A 30 17.83 -28.57 1.96
C TRP A 30 19.10 -29.40 1.87
N GLN A 31 18.98 -30.71 2.05
CA GLN A 31 20.06 -31.65 1.78
C GLN A 31 19.93 -32.13 0.34
N TRP A 32 20.96 -31.87 -0.45
CA TRP A 32 21.04 -32.29 -1.84
C TRP A 32 21.68 -33.66 -1.92
N GLN A 33 21.06 -34.54 -2.69
CA GLN A 33 21.57 -35.86 -2.97
C GLN A 33 21.41 -36.13 -4.47
N PHE A 34 22.37 -36.82 -5.07
CA PHE A 34 22.28 -37.32 -6.44
C PHE A 34 22.60 -38.81 -6.49
N ARG A 35 22.15 -39.48 -7.55
CA ARG A 35 22.56 -40.85 -7.88
C ARG A 35 22.59 -40.99 -9.40
N TYR A 36 23.51 -41.81 -9.92
CA TYR A 36 23.71 -41.93 -11.36
C TYR A 36 22.53 -42.63 -12.06
N ALA A 37 22.08 -43.75 -11.51
CA ALA A 37 20.91 -44.50 -11.94
C ALA A 37 20.52 -45.49 -10.82
N ASP A 38 19.33 -46.10 -10.89
CA ASP A 38 19.09 -47.30 -10.09
C ASP A 38 20.00 -48.44 -10.58
N PRO A 39 20.60 -49.25 -9.69
CA PRO A 39 20.37 -49.33 -8.24
C PRO A 39 21.42 -48.60 -7.38
N TYR A 40 22.16 -47.62 -7.93
CA TYR A 40 23.22 -46.94 -7.17
C TYR A 40 22.66 -46.15 -5.97
N ASP A 41 23.42 -46.18 -4.87
CA ASP A 41 23.09 -45.44 -3.65
C ASP A 41 23.10 -43.92 -3.89
N TRP A 42 22.29 -43.21 -3.11
CA TRP A 42 22.30 -41.75 -3.07
C TRP A 42 23.60 -41.23 -2.46
N VAL A 43 24.25 -40.32 -3.19
CA VAL A 43 25.45 -39.60 -2.76
C VAL A 43 25.05 -38.22 -2.28
N ASN A 44 25.52 -37.83 -1.09
CA ASN A 44 25.33 -36.48 -0.56
C ASN A 44 26.13 -35.47 -1.37
N ASP A 45 25.47 -34.42 -1.84
CA ASP A 45 26.08 -33.31 -2.61
C ASP A 45 26.26 -32.04 -1.78
N GLY A 46 25.68 -32.02 -0.56
CA GLY A 46 25.81 -30.94 0.39
C GLY A 46 24.47 -30.43 0.89
N THR A 47 24.49 -29.24 1.47
CA THR A 47 23.31 -28.59 2.05
C THR A 47 23.24 -27.14 1.60
N SER A 48 22.06 -26.65 1.23
CA SER A 48 21.79 -25.22 1.06
C SER A 48 20.84 -24.71 2.14
N SER A 49 20.98 -23.43 2.50
CA SER A 49 20.00 -22.71 3.32
C SER A 49 19.14 -21.85 2.40
N ASN A 50 17.83 -21.94 2.52
CA ASN A 50 16.88 -21.25 1.66
C ASN A 50 15.92 -20.42 2.50
N THR A 51 15.63 -19.20 2.04
CA THR A 51 14.58 -18.36 2.61
C THR A 51 13.23 -18.85 2.10
N LEU A 52 12.28 -19.05 3.02
CA LEU A 52 10.91 -19.40 2.71
C LEU A 52 10.01 -18.19 3.00
N TYR A 53 9.10 -17.93 2.07
CA TYR A 53 8.04 -16.93 2.25
C TYR A 53 6.73 -17.68 2.44
N ILE A 54 6.11 -17.48 3.60
CA ILE A 54 4.82 -18.08 3.92
C ILE A 54 3.76 -17.02 3.62
N VAL A 55 2.84 -17.35 2.73
CA VAL A 55 1.80 -16.45 2.22
C VAL A 55 0.41 -17.08 2.42
N LEU A 56 -0.66 -16.28 2.36
CA LEU A 56 -2.02 -16.75 2.59
C LEU A 56 -2.53 -17.63 1.45
N ALA A 57 -2.13 -17.29 0.23
CA ALA A 57 -2.44 -18.02 -1.00
C ALA A 57 -1.34 -17.74 -2.03
N PRO A 58 -1.31 -18.45 -3.18
CA PRO A 58 -0.39 -18.12 -4.27
C PRO A 58 -0.46 -16.62 -4.63
N PRO A 59 0.68 -15.94 -4.84
CA PRO A 59 0.70 -14.53 -5.23
C PRO A 59 -0.16 -14.25 -6.47
N GLN A 60 -0.82 -13.09 -6.50
CA GLN A 60 -1.72 -12.68 -7.58
C GLN A 60 -1.10 -11.56 -8.43
N SER A 61 -1.27 -11.57 -9.75
CA SER A 61 -0.80 -10.52 -10.69
C SER A 61 -1.36 -9.13 -10.33
N PRO A 62 -0.65 -7.99 -10.46
CA PRO A 62 0.67 -7.84 -11.07
C PRO A 62 1.81 -8.16 -10.11
N MET A 63 2.77 -8.94 -10.60
CA MET A 63 4.01 -9.32 -9.88
C MET A 63 5.21 -8.93 -10.75
N GLU A 64 5.33 -7.65 -11.10
CA GLU A 64 6.45 -7.15 -11.89
C GLU A 64 7.73 -7.10 -11.03
N GLU A 65 8.86 -7.50 -11.62
CA GLU A 65 10.16 -7.41 -10.97
C GLU A 65 10.48 -5.96 -10.57
N PRO A 66 11.17 -5.70 -9.44
CA PRO A 66 11.79 -6.65 -8.50
C PRO A 66 10.85 -7.11 -7.37
N TRP A 67 10.10 -8.21 -7.55
CA TRP A 67 8.99 -8.56 -6.65
C TRP A 67 9.43 -9.33 -5.40
N VAL A 68 10.50 -10.14 -5.47
CA VAL A 68 10.91 -10.94 -4.30
C VAL A 68 11.49 -10.05 -3.19
N TYR A 69 12.44 -9.17 -3.53
CA TYR A 69 13.16 -8.42 -2.52
C TYR A 69 12.37 -7.24 -1.96
N TYR A 70 11.70 -6.45 -2.81
CA TYR A 70 11.02 -5.25 -2.36
C TYR A 70 9.57 -5.52 -1.95
N VAL A 71 8.88 -6.40 -2.66
CA VAL A 71 7.45 -6.62 -2.43
C VAL A 71 7.23 -7.75 -1.42
N LEU A 72 7.75 -8.95 -1.68
CA LEU A 72 7.45 -10.12 -0.87
C LEU A 72 8.07 -10.05 0.54
N ILE A 73 9.31 -9.59 0.67
CA ILE A 73 9.95 -9.40 1.99
C ILE A 73 9.17 -8.39 2.83
N LYS A 74 8.83 -7.22 2.28
CA LYS A 74 8.09 -6.19 3.04
C LYS A 74 6.69 -6.67 3.41
N ALA A 75 5.97 -7.27 2.47
CA ALA A 75 4.64 -7.82 2.74
C ALA A 75 4.68 -8.89 3.83
N CYS A 76 5.63 -9.84 3.75
CA CYS A 76 5.77 -10.89 4.77
C CYS A 76 6.22 -10.35 6.13
N ASN A 77 7.09 -9.35 6.16
CA ASN A 77 7.54 -8.72 7.41
C ASN A 77 6.39 -7.95 8.08
N TRP A 78 5.67 -7.12 7.34
CA TRP A 78 4.57 -6.31 7.89
C TRP A 78 3.37 -7.17 8.27
N ALA A 79 3.03 -8.19 7.48
CA ALA A 79 1.94 -9.12 7.78
C ALA A 79 2.38 -10.34 8.61
N SER A 80 3.56 -10.31 9.24
CA SER A 80 4.07 -11.45 10.02
C SER A 80 3.08 -11.88 11.12
N GLY A 81 2.80 -13.19 11.19
CA GLY A 81 1.87 -13.78 12.15
C GLY A 81 0.39 -13.62 11.78
N LYS A 82 0.05 -12.97 10.66
CA LYS A 82 -1.35 -12.82 10.23
C LYS A 82 -1.84 -14.06 9.49
N THR A 83 -3.07 -14.46 9.78
CA THR A 83 -3.70 -15.69 9.25
C THR A 83 -4.88 -15.40 8.31
N SER A 84 -5.21 -14.13 8.08
CA SER A 84 -6.32 -13.71 7.23
C SER A 84 -5.91 -12.53 6.37
N ALA A 85 -6.55 -12.39 5.21
CA ALA A 85 -6.29 -11.29 4.28
C ALA A 85 -6.59 -9.92 4.89
N THR A 86 -7.71 -9.78 5.63
CA THR A 86 -8.09 -8.54 6.32
C THR A 86 -7.00 -8.07 7.27
N THR A 87 -6.60 -8.90 8.23
CA THR A 87 -5.60 -8.52 9.24
C THR A 87 -4.18 -8.41 8.69
N ALA A 88 -3.89 -9.07 7.57
CA ALA A 88 -2.66 -8.88 6.82
C ALA A 88 -2.63 -7.54 6.08
N MET A 89 -3.73 -7.15 5.44
CA MET A 89 -3.85 -5.88 4.74
C MET A 89 -3.84 -4.68 5.70
N GLU A 90 -4.47 -4.79 6.88
CA GLU A 90 -4.36 -3.79 7.97
C GLU A 90 -2.88 -3.56 8.35
N ALA A 91 -2.13 -4.65 8.53
CA ALA A 91 -0.73 -4.60 8.93
C ALA A 91 0.18 -4.09 7.81
N ILE A 92 -0.08 -4.48 6.55
CA ILE A 92 0.61 -3.93 5.38
C ILE A 92 0.35 -2.42 5.27
N THR A 93 -0.90 -1.98 5.36
CA THR A 93 -1.27 -0.55 5.25
C THR A 93 -0.60 0.27 6.35
N THR A 94 -0.63 -0.21 7.58
CA THR A 94 0.05 0.43 8.72
C THR A 94 1.57 0.43 8.54
N GLY A 95 2.13 -0.68 8.04
CA GLY A 95 3.55 -0.84 7.74
C GLY A 95 4.03 0.12 6.67
N THR A 96 3.28 0.25 5.58
CA THR A 96 3.47 1.22 4.50
C THR A 96 3.48 2.64 5.07
N TYR A 97 2.42 3.00 5.80
CA TYR A 97 2.29 4.32 6.42
C TYR A 97 3.45 4.66 7.37
N SER A 98 3.98 3.67 8.09
CA SER A 98 4.94 3.93 9.17
C SER A 98 6.40 3.79 8.76
N ASN A 99 6.70 3.03 7.70
CA ASN A 99 8.06 2.57 7.42
C ASN A 99 8.51 2.71 5.95
N LEU A 100 7.67 3.23 5.05
CA LEU A 100 8.05 3.33 3.64
C LEU A 100 9.11 4.41 3.37
N ASN A 101 9.19 5.43 4.24
CA ASN A 101 10.12 6.57 4.15
C ASN A 101 10.04 7.31 2.81
N VAL A 102 8.82 7.72 2.44
CA VAL A 102 8.50 8.51 1.25
C VAL A 102 7.83 9.82 1.70
N THR A 103 8.13 10.94 1.06
CA THR A 103 7.43 12.21 1.27
C THR A 103 6.24 12.28 0.33
N TYR A 104 5.10 12.74 0.82
CA TYR A 104 3.92 12.83 -0.03
C TYR A 104 4.02 14.06 -0.92
N ASN A 105 3.93 13.85 -2.22
CA ASN A 105 3.90 14.91 -3.21
C ASN A 105 2.80 14.61 -4.24
N GLY A 106 1.68 15.33 -4.16
CA GLY A 106 0.55 15.16 -5.09
C GLY A 106 0.88 15.51 -6.55
N GLY A 107 2.04 16.10 -6.83
CA GLY A 107 2.53 16.41 -8.18
C GLY A 107 3.44 15.33 -8.78
N ILE A 108 3.91 14.35 -8.00
CA ILE A 108 4.76 13.25 -8.48
C ILE A 108 4.02 11.94 -8.34
N THR A 109 3.77 11.30 -9.47
CA THR A 109 3.17 9.97 -9.53
C THR A 109 4.01 9.02 -10.37
N HIS A 110 4.07 7.79 -9.90
CA HIS A 110 4.65 6.63 -10.56
C HIS A 110 3.57 5.72 -11.14
N THR A 111 2.32 6.18 -11.11
CA THR A 111 1.16 5.49 -11.65
C THR A 111 0.69 6.21 -12.91
N SER A 112 0.63 5.50 -14.03
CA SER A 112 0.15 6.03 -15.31
C SER A 112 -0.93 5.11 -15.89
N GLY A 113 -2.18 5.57 -15.86
CA GLY A 113 -3.32 4.74 -16.20
C GLY A 113 -3.45 3.57 -15.21
N MET A 114 -3.35 2.33 -15.71
CA MET A 114 -3.39 1.09 -14.91
C MET A 114 -1.99 0.55 -14.61
N THR A 115 -0.93 1.30 -14.97
CA THR A 115 0.45 0.84 -14.81
C THR A 115 1.09 1.52 -13.61
N PHE A 116 1.55 0.74 -12.63
CA PHE A 116 2.34 1.22 -11.51
C PHE A 116 3.83 0.90 -11.71
N HIS A 117 4.65 1.94 -11.84
CA HIS A 117 6.09 1.82 -12.06
C HIS A 117 6.84 1.59 -10.75
N LEU A 118 6.65 0.41 -10.14
CA LEU A 118 7.19 0.04 -8.83
C LEU A 118 8.69 0.32 -8.67
N THR A 119 9.51 -0.02 -9.67
CA THR A 119 10.96 0.21 -9.58
C THR A 119 11.29 1.70 -9.43
N GLN A 120 10.58 2.57 -10.17
CA GLN A 120 10.79 4.01 -10.11
C GLN A 120 10.31 4.56 -8.75
N PHE A 121 9.12 4.16 -8.30
CA PHE A 121 8.59 4.54 -6.99
C PHE A 121 9.54 4.15 -5.85
N MET A 122 10.10 2.94 -5.87
CA MET A 122 11.05 2.49 -4.85
C MET A 122 12.41 3.19 -4.90
N SER A 123 12.71 3.90 -5.98
CA SER A 123 13.95 4.67 -6.16
C SER A 123 13.79 6.15 -5.85
N ASP A 124 12.56 6.64 -5.75
CA ASP A 124 12.26 8.03 -5.47
C ASP A 124 11.99 8.26 -3.97
N ALA A 125 12.18 9.50 -3.52
CA ALA A 125 11.88 9.92 -2.16
C ALA A 125 10.44 10.43 -2.03
N GLU A 126 9.68 10.47 -3.12
CA GLU A 126 8.36 11.11 -3.20
C GLU A 126 7.30 10.18 -3.81
N GLY A 127 6.03 10.39 -3.46
CA GLY A 127 4.91 9.70 -4.07
C GLY A 127 3.56 10.29 -3.68
N ASP A 128 2.51 9.93 -4.42
CA ASP A 128 1.16 10.45 -4.24
C ASP A 128 0.16 9.38 -3.74
N CYS A 129 -1.13 9.73 -3.72
CA CYS A 129 -2.18 8.80 -3.30
C CYS A 129 -2.33 7.59 -4.21
N GLN A 130 -1.98 7.73 -5.49
CA GLN A 130 -2.01 6.64 -6.47
C GLN A 130 -0.91 5.65 -6.17
N ASP A 131 0.32 6.15 -5.99
CA ASP A 131 1.49 5.31 -5.72
C ASP A 131 1.34 4.52 -4.43
N MET A 132 0.90 5.18 -3.36
CA MET A 132 0.71 4.53 -2.06
C MET A 132 -0.39 3.46 -2.10
N SER A 133 -1.49 3.73 -2.81
CA SER A 133 -2.58 2.77 -2.97
C SER A 133 -2.19 1.59 -3.85
N ALA A 134 -1.50 1.86 -4.97
CA ALA A 134 -0.94 0.83 -5.84
C ALA A 134 0.10 -0.02 -5.10
N TYR A 135 0.91 0.60 -4.24
CA TYR A 135 1.89 -0.10 -3.44
C TYR A 135 1.25 -1.05 -2.40
N VAL A 136 0.26 -0.57 -1.63
CA VAL A 136 -0.52 -1.42 -0.72
C VAL A 136 -1.19 -2.56 -1.50
N HIS A 137 -1.74 -2.27 -2.67
CA HIS A 137 -2.35 -3.26 -3.56
C HIS A 137 -1.35 -4.34 -3.98
N VAL A 138 -0.18 -3.97 -4.50
CA VAL A 138 0.90 -4.91 -4.90
C VAL A 138 1.36 -5.78 -3.74
N LEU A 139 1.63 -5.19 -2.56
CA LEU A 139 2.06 -5.96 -1.37
C LEU A 139 0.99 -6.96 -0.92
N THR A 140 -0.28 -6.56 -0.95
CA THR A 140 -1.41 -7.40 -0.55
C THR A 140 -1.57 -8.59 -1.50
N ARG A 141 -1.42 -8.36 -2.80
CA ARG A 141 -1.51 -9.41 -3.82
C ARG A 141 -0.33 -10.37 -3.77
N ALA A 142 0.85 -9.88 -3.37
CA ALA A 142 2.04 -10.71 -3.19
C ALA A 142 1.89 -11.76 -2.09
N ILE A 143 1.05 -11.53 -1.08
CA ILE A 143 0.73 -12.53 -0.04
C ILE A 143 -0.54 -13.33 -0.35
N GLY A 144 -1.10 -13.19 -1.56
CA GLY A 144 -2.23 -13.97 -2.05
C GLY A 144 -3.62 -13.41 -1.69
N ALA A 145 -3.72 -12.15 -1.27
CA ALA A 145 -5.00 -11.50 -1.01
C ALA A 145 -5.47 -10.68 -2.23
N SER A 146 -6.76 -10.79 -2.58
CA SER A 146 -7.35 -10.11 -3.74
C SER A 146 -7.85 -8.71 -3.40
N SER A 147 -6.99 -7.70 -3.42
CA SER A 147 -7.38 -6.29 -3.31
C SER A 147 -7.58 -5.65 -4.69
N SER A 148 -8.14 -4.44 -4.70
CA SER A 148 -8.23 -3.53 -5.85
C SER A 148 -7.79 -2.11 -5.45
N VAL A 149 -7.59 -1.21 -6.41
CA VAL A 149 -7.45 0.24 -6.16
C VAL A 149 -8.74 0.94 -6.59
N ARG A 150 -9.22 1.88 -5.78
CA ARG A 150 -10.40 2.69 -6.08
C ARG A 150 -10.02 4.15 -6.17
N ARG A 151 -10.40 4.79 -7.28
CA ARG A 151 -10.37 6.23 -7.44
C ARG A 151 -11.71 6.81 -7.00
N ILE A 152 -11.68 7.61 -5.96
CA ILE A 152 -12.76 8.47 -5.51
C ILE A 152 -12.61 9.77 -6.29
N THR A 153 -13.63 10.11 -7.08
CA THR A 153 -13.65 11.36 -7.84
C THR A 153 -14.60 12.33 -7.15
N ASP A 154 -14.18 13.58 -7.04
CA ASP A 154 -15.04 14.65 -6.58
C ASP A 154 -16.21 14.84 -7.58
N PRO A 155 -17.47 14.65 -7.17
CA PRO A 155 -18.61 14.86 -8.05
C PRO A 155 -18.93 16.34 -8.28
N SER A 156 -18.41 17.28 -7.47
CA SER A 156 -18.67 18.71 -7.66
C SER A 156 -17.88 19.33 -8.82
N SER A 157 -16.86 18.62 -9.33
CA SER A 157 -16.07 19.04 -10.50
C SER A 157 -16.88 19.06 -11.83
N ILE A 158 -18.18 18.72 -11.79
CA ILE A 158 -19.05 18.67 -12.98
C ILE A 158 -19.97 19.91 -13.10
N GLU A 159 -20.18 20.72 -12.06
CA GLU A 159 -21.16 21.83 -12.16
C GLU A 159 -20.64 23.27 -11.95
N ASP A 160 -19.42 23.50 -11.46
CA ASP A 160 -18.99 24.87 -11.08
C ASP A 160 -18.25 25.69 -12.17
N ASP A 161 -18.18 25.19 -13.40
CA ASP A 161 -17.59 25.93 -14.53
C ASP A 161 -18.47 27.13 -15.00
N ILE A 162 -19.67 27.29 -14.43
CA ILE A 162 -20.64 28.31 -14.87
C ILE A 162 -20.46 29.66 -14.16
N TYR A 163 -19.76 29.74 -13.01
CA TYR A 163 -19.66 31.00 -12.24
C TYR A 163 -18.25 31.46 -11.86
N GLY A 164 -17.17 30.81 -12.31
CA GLY A 164 -15.81 31.23 -11.95
C GLY A 164 -15.55 31.19 -10.44
N GLY A 165 -16.30 30.34 -9.73
CA GLY A 165 -16.08 30.02 -8.33
C GLY A 165 -14.87 29.12 -8.20
N TRP A 166 -14.03 29.40 -7.22
CA TRP A 166 -12.89 28.56 -6.88
C TRP A 166 -13.40 27.16 -6.50
N PRO A 167 -12.80 26.05 -6.95
CA PRO A 167 -13.30 24.70 -6.65
C PRO A 167 -13.47 24.53 -5.14
N HIS A 168 -14.66 24.20 -4.66
CA HIS A 168 -15.00 24.41 -3.25
C HIS A 168 -14.75 23.24 -2.29
N ASP A 169 -14.14 22.13 -2.73
CA ASP A 169 -14.01 20.95 -1.88
C ASP A 169 -12.57 20.69 -1.44
N ARG A 170 -12.25 21.18 -0.23
CA ARG A 170 -10.98 21.00 0.46
C ARG A 170 -11.11 19.85 1.45
N PHE A 171 -10.28 18.82 1.37
CA PHE A 171 -10.21 17.77 2.39
C PHE A 171 -9.24 18.15 3.51
N TRP A 172 -9.54 17.72 4.73
CA TRP A 172 -8.58 17.80 5.84
C TRP A 172 -8.07 16.41 6.14
N TYR A 173 -6.76 16.30 6.08
CA TYR A 173 -6.06 15.10 6.47
C TYR A 173 -4.78 15.55 7.16
N LYS A 174 -4.16 14.65 7.92
CA LYS A 174 -2.80 14.85 8.35
C LYS A 174 -1.91 14.36 7.20
N PRO A 175 -1.23 15.25 6.44
CA PRO A 175 -0.32 14.79 5.41
C PRO A 175 0.75 13.91 6.03
N ILE A 176 1.17 12.98 5.21
CA ILE A 176 2.51 12.46 5.26
C ILE A 176 3.46 13.65 5.10
N ASP A 177 4.06 14.11 6.19
CA ASP A 177 5.41 14.62 6.08
C ASP A 177 6.20 14.55 7.40
N PRO A 178 7.34 13.82 7.43
CA PRO A 178 7.67 12.66 6.59
C PRO A 178 6.87 11.39 6.94
N ILE A 179 6.68 10.46 5.98
CA ILE A 179 6.32 9.05 6.31
C ILE A 179 7.42 8.52 7.22
N GLY A 180 7.03 8.04 8.40
CA GLY A 180 7.95 7.36 9.32
C GLY A 180 8.88 8.27 10.13
N ASN A 181 8.74 9.59 10.06
CA ASN A 181 9.54 10.48 10.91
C ASN A 181 8.78 11.76 11.33
N PRO A 182 8.30 11.89 12.57
CA PRO A 182 7.59 13.09 13.02
C PRO A 182 8.50 14.32 13.22
N SER A 183 9.82 14.23 12.97
CA SER A 183 10.74 15.34 13.19
C SER A 183 11.18 16.01 11.88
N GLY A 184 10.37 16.97 11.42
CA GLY A 184 10.92 18.18 10.80
C GLY A 184 11.06 18.22 9.28
N ALA A 185 9.96 18.05 8.54
CA ALA A 185 9.93 18.61 7.19
C ALA A 185 9.70 20.14 7.25
N GLN A 186 10.63 20.87 6.63
CA GLN A 186 10.45 22.26 6.23
C GLN A 186 10.01 22.27 4.77
N TYR A 187 8.90 22.94 4.49
CA TYR A 187 8.39 23.16 3.14
C TYR A 187 9.42 23.92 2.28
N GLY A 188 9.64 23.42 1.06
CA GLY A 188 10.48 24.01 0.01
C GLY A 188 9.72 25.04 -0.85
N PRO A 189 10.39 25.70 -1.82
CA PRO A 189 10.13 27.10 -2.21
C PRO A 189 9.21 27.29 -3.44
N ASP A 190 8.36 26.35 -3.80
CA ASP A 190 7.55 26.41 -5.04
C ASP A 190 6.27 27.25 -4.90
N GLY A 191 6.43 28.50 -4.46
CA GLY A 191 5.93 29.68 -5.17
C GLY A 191 4.44 29.83 -5.50
N TRP A 192 3.53 28.99 -5.03
CA TRP A 192 2.09 29.20 -5.19
C TRP A 192 1.54 29.95 -3.98
N THR A 193 1.49 31.28 -4.09
CA THR A 193 0.89 32.16 -3.07
C THR A 193 -0.63 31.98 -3.02
N LEU A 194 -1.13 31.26 -2.01
CA LEU A 194 -2.54 31.23 -1.61
C LEU A 194 -2.67 31.76 -0.17
N ASP A 195 -3.28 32.94 -0.05
CA ASP A 195 -3.71 33.61 1.20
C ASP A 195 -2.63 33.86 2.28
N PRO A 196 -2.87 34.75 3.26
CA PRO A 196 -1.96 34.90 4.38
C PRO A 196 -1.98 33.61 5.21
N GLU A 197 -0.95 32.79 5.04
CA GLU A 197 -0.81 31.55 5.79
C GLU A 197 -0.99 31.78 7.30
N PRO A 198 -1.71 30.90 8.00
CA PRO A 198 -1.68 30.88 9.45
C PRO A 198 -0.23 30.76 9.92
N PRO A 199 0.11 31.28 11.12
CA PRO A 199 1.46 31.21 11.64
C PRO A 199 1.94 29.75 11.62
N PRO A 200 3.21 29.50 11.24
CA PRO A 200 3.74 28.15 11.15
C PRO A 200 3.53 27.43 12.48
N PRO A 201 3.08 26.17 12.45
CA PRO A 201 2.81 25.41 13.66
C PRO A 201 4.08 25.30 14.51
N GLU A 202 3.90 25.20 15.83
CA GLU A 202 5.00 24.93 16.75
C GLU A 202 5.73 23.64 16.34
N LEU A 203 7.06 23.70 16.30
CA LEU A 203 7.93 22.57 16.00
C LEU A 203 7.57 21.36 16.88
N GLY A 204 7.20 20.24 16.24
CA GLY A 204 6.87 18.98 16.90
C GLY A 204 5.38 18.75 17.18
N VAL A 205 4.49 19.68 16.79
CA VAL A 205 3.04 19.45 16.84
C VAL A 205 2.57 18.79 15.54
N PRO A 206 1.78 17.70 15.59
CA PRO A 206 1.09 17.15 14.42
C PRO A 206 0.33 18.23 13.64
N TYR A 207 0.85 18.65 12.50
CA TYR A 207 0.17 19.60 11.62
C TYR A 207 -0.87 18.86 10.76
N TRP A 208 -2.10 19.34 10.77
CA TRP A 208 -3.15 18.93 9.85
C TRP A 208 -3.16 19.96 8.74
N ASP A 209 -3.07 19.53 7.50
CA ASP A 209 -2.95 20.42 6.35
C ASP A 209 -4.20 20.33 5.48
N TYR A 210 -4.36 21.36 4.65
CA TYR A 210 -5.33 21.39 3.58
C TYR A 210 -4.63 21.01 2.30
N CYS A 211 -5.24 20.13 1.52
CA CYS A 211 -4.84 20.05 0.12
C CYS A 211 -6.05 19.90 -0.77
N TRP A 212 -5.81 20.24 -2.03
CA TRP A 212 -6.76 20.17 -3.10
C TRP A 212 -6.50 18.87 -3.84
N TRP A 213 -7.51 18.02 -3.94
CA TRP A 213 -7.45 16.78 -4.70
C TRP A 213 -8.58 16.76 -5.71
N TYR A 214 -8.23 16.72 -7.00
CA TYR A 214 -9.21 16.42 -8.05
C TYR A 214 -9.77 15.00 -7.95
N PHE A 215 -9.03 14.10 -7.29
CA PHE A 215 -9.42 12.74 -6.97
C PHE A 215 -8.52 12.21 -5.85
N HIS A 216 -8.97 11.15 -5.18
CA HIS A 216 -8.18 10.40 -4.21
C HIS A 216 -8.18 8.92 -4.56
N GLN A 217 -7.05 8.22 -4.41
CA GLN A 217 -7.00 6.78 -4.59
C GLN A 217 -6.78 6.07 -3.26
N VAL A 218 -7.45 4.94 -3.09
CA VAL A 218 -7.32 4.07 -1.91
C VAL A 218 -7.21 2.61 -2.33
N ALA A 219 -6.46 1.81 -1.56
CA ALA A 219 -6.57 0.36 -1.66
C ALA A 219 -7.88 -0.11 -1.04
N TYR A 220 -8.48 -1.15 -1.62
CA TYR A 220 -9.80 -1.62 -1.23
C TYR A 220 -9.85 -3.15 -1.17
N TYR A 221 -10.46 -3.68 -0.13
CA TYR A 221 -10.64 -5.12 0.07
C TYR A 221 -11.86 -5.43 0.92
N SER A 222 -12.66 -6.40 0.49
CA SER A 222 -13.77 -6.96 1.27
C SER A 222 -14.74 -5.93 1.89
N GLY A 223 -15.01 -4.83 1.18
CA GLY A 223 -15.89 -3.77 1.69
C GLY A 223 -15.14 -2.57 2.30
N GLY A 224 -13.88 -2.75 2.69
CA GLY A 224 -13.11 -1.80 3.47
C GLY A 224 -12.04 -1.02 2.69
N VAL A 225 -11.83 0.22 3.11
CA VAL A 225 -10.75 1.12 2.68
C VAL A 225 -9.48 0.87 3.48
N TYR A 226 -8.35 0.91 2.78
CA TYR A 226 -7.01 0.75 3.32
C TYR A 226 -6.13 1.86 2.76
N ASP A 227 -5.98 2.91 3.54
CA ASP A 227 -5.34 4.14 3.07
C ASP A 227 -4.02 4.39 3.82
N ALA A 228 -2.90 4.20 3.12
CA ALA A 228 -1.57 4.46 3.66
C ALA A 228 -1.09 5.91 3.47
N THR A 229 -1.93 6.79 2.93
CA THR A 229 -1.59 8.19 2.59
C THR A 229 -1.94 9.19 3.68
N MET A 230 -2.78 8.82 4.64
CA MET A 230 -3.32 9.75 5.61
C MET A 230 -3.54 9.13 6.99
N ARG A 231 -3.75 10.01 7.97
CA ARG A 231 -4.47 9.67 9.20
C ARG A 231 -5.79 10.42 9.24
N THR A 232 -6.83 9.74 9.72
CA THR A 232 -8.13 10.34 10.03
C THR A 232 -8.26 10.55 11.54
N ASN A 233 -9.33 11.22 11.97
CA ASN A 233 -9.65 11.55 13.37
C ASN A 233 -8.56 12.37 14.10
N LYS A 234 -8.68 13.70 14.05
CA LYS A 234 -7.74 14.64 14.71
C LYS A 234 -7.55 14.42 16.20
N SER A 235 -8.61 13.99 16.90
CA SER A 235 -8.57 13.76 18.34
C SER A 235 -7.85 12.46 18.73
N SER A 236 -7.85 11.47 17.84
CA SER A 236 -7.21 10.18 18.04
C SER A 236 -6.70 9.64 16.69
N PRO A 237 -5.59 10.18 16.14
CA PRO A 237 -5.20 9.91 14.76
C PRO A 237 -4.82 8.46 14.47
N TYR A 238 -5.40 7.87 13.44
CA TYR A 238 -5.12 6.49 13.03
C TYR A 238 -5.08 6.33 11.50
N VAL A 239 -4.47 5.25 11.03
CA VAL A 239 -4.41 4.88 9.60
C VAL A 239 -5.71 4.16 9.23
N PRO A 240 -6.51 4.66 8.27
CA PRO A 240 -7.76 4.02 7.87
C PRO A 240 -7.53 2.60 7.36
N THR A 241 -8.10 1.61 8.06
CA THR A 241 -8.06 0.21 7.63
C THR A 241 -9.40 -0.46 7.86
N GLY A 242 -9.94 -1.10 6.83
CA GLY A 242 -11.23 -1.82 6.89
C GLY A 242 -12.48 -0.93 6.96
N MET A 243 -12.37 0.39 6.75
CA MET A 243 -13.50 1.32 6.91
C MET A 243 -14.43 1.32 5.69
N ASP A 244 -15.75 1.48 5.89
CA ASP A 244 -16.69 1.65 4.78
C ASP A 244 -16.43 2.96 4.05
N ILE A 245 -16.15 2.88 2.75
CA ILE A 245 -15.85 4.01 1.87
C ILE A 245 -16.97 5.06 1.86
N ASN A 246 -18.23 4.66 2.06
CA ASN A 246 -19.38 5.56 2.12
C ASN A 246 -19.87 5.82 3.55
N GLY A 247 -19.25 5.19 4.55
CA GLY A 247 -19.62 5.31 5.95
C GLY A 247 -18.61 6.14 6.72
N ASP A 248 -17.97 5.53 7.71
CA ASP A 248 -17.01 6.20 8.60
C ASP A 248 -15.84 6.80 7.83
N TYR A 249 -15.38 6.18 6.74
CA TYR A 249 -14.25 6.71 5.98
C TYR A 249 -14.58 8.06 5.36
N LYS A 250 -15.70 8.13 4.62
CA LYS A 250 -16.24 9.37 4.06
C LYS A 250 -16.47 10.39 5.16
N THR A 251 -17.14 9.97 6.24
CA THR A 251 -17.43 10.88 7.35
C THR A 251 -16.15 11.46 7.93
N GLU A 252 -15.14 10.66 8.26
CA GLU A 252 -13.92 11.17 8.90
C GLU A 252 -13.01 11.97 7.97
N VAL A 253 -12.98 11.64 6.68
CA VAL A 253 -12.25 12.41 5.66
C VAL A 253 -12.90 13.79 5.43
N LEU A 254 -14.23 13.86 5.54
CA LEU A 254 -15.02 15.09 5.32
C LEU A 254 -15.30 15.90 6.59
N TYR A 255 -15.33 15.27 7.76
CA TYR A 255 -15.79 15.88 9.02
C TYR A 255 -14.93 17.09 9.42
N TYR A 256 -13.66 17.08 9.03
CA TYR A 256 -12.76 18.18 9.36
C TYR A 256 -12.72 19.27 8.29
N ALA A 257 -13.37 19.06 7.14
CA ALA A 257 -13.23 19.87 5.94
C ALA A 257 -14.01 21.17 5.90
N ILE A 258 -15.24 21.15 6.37
CA ILE A 258 -16.18 22.27 6.28
C ILE A 258 -17.09 22.22 7.52
N PRO A 259 -17.51 23.37 8.10
CA PRO A 259 -18.44 23.40 9.22
C PRO A 259 -19.65 22.50 8.99
N GLU A 260 -20.07 21.77 10.03
CA GLU A 260 -21.20 20.83 10.00
C GLU A 260 -22.41 21.40 9.24
N GLY A 261 -22.89 20.67 8.21
CA GLY A 261 -24.15 20.94 7.53
C GLY A 261 -24.10 21.47 6.08
N GLN A 262 -22.94 21.47 5.41
CA GLN A 262 -22.80 21.95 4.01
C GLN A 262 -22.46 20.88 2.96
N TRP A 263 -22.55 19.58 3.26
CA TRP A 263 -22.18 18.54 2.32
C TRP A 263 -23.34 18.07 1.42
N ASP A 264 -23.12 18.13 0.10
CA ASP A 264 -23.77 17.28 -0.92
C ASP A 264 -22.75 16.85 -1.98
N THR A 265 -21.80 15.98 -1.63
CA THR A 265 -20.90 15.34 -2.62
C THR A 265 -21.60 14.21 -3.38
N GLY A 266 -22.93 14.25 -3.53
CA GLY A 266 -23.68 13.05 -3.85
C GLY A 266 -23.58 11.99 -2.73
N ASP A 267 -24.71 11.39 -2.43
CA ASP A 267 -24.78 10.22 -1.58
C ASP A 267 -25.29 9.04 -2.43
N PRO A 268 -24.46 8.01 -2.70
CA PRO A 268 -23.09 7.72 -2.22
C PRO A 268 -21.95 8.41 -3.02
N TRP A 269 -20.70 8.32 -2.53
CA TRP A 269 -19.52 8.72 -3.34
C TRP A 269 -19.45 7.90 -4.64
N SER A 270 -19.14 8.58 -5.75
CA SER A 270 -18.79 7.91 -7.00
C SER A 270 -17.34 7.43 -6.95
N TYR A 271 -17.10 6.18 -7.34
CA TYR A 271 -15.75 5.64 -7.43
C TYR A 271 -15.60 4.72 -8.64
N GLN A 272 -14.38 4.69 -9.16
CA GLN A 272 -13.98 3.81 -10.26
C GLN A 272 -12.90 2.84 -9.77
N GLN A 273 -13.01 1.56 -10.14
CA GLN A 273 -11.92 0.60 -9.97
C GLN A 273 -10.84 0.89 -11.03
N VAL A 274 -9.58 1.01 -10.61
CA VAL A 274 -8.45 1.48 -11.46
C VAL A 274 -7.27 0.50 -11.45
N ASP A 275 -7.55 -0.79 -11.32
CA ASP A 275 -6.58 -1.88 -11.30
C ASP A 275 -6.03 -2.29 -12.68
#